data_AF-A0A962D6Z2-F1
#
_entry.id   AF-A0A962D6Z2-F1
#
_cell.length_a   1.000
_cell.length_b   1.000
_cell.length_c   1.000
_cell.angle_alpha   90.00
_cell.angle_beta   90.00
_cell.angle_gamma   90.00
#
_symmetry.space_group_name_H-M   'P 1'
#
loop_
_entity.id
_entity.type
_entity.pdbx_description
1 polymer ?
#
loop_
_entity_poly.entity_id
_entity_poly.type
_entity_poly.pdbx_seq_one_letter_code
_entity_poly.pdbx_strand_id
1 'polypeptide(L)' 'ELVAEARERLGPLLPDRKYCLRIPGPLGGEYGGDNLATLSLHELISVSGHIARQIEDLPDGAQVVLKVVD' A
#
# COMPACT_ATOMS: atom_id res chain seq x y z
N GLU A 1 5.16 16.12 5.85
CA GLU A 1 3.96 15.35 5.45
C GLU A 1 4.34 14.28 4.43
N LEU A 2 3.67 13.13 4.45
CA LEU A 2 4.01 11.94 3.65
C LEU A 2 4.12 12.19 2.14
N VAL A 3 3.29 13.06 1.59
CA VAL A 3 3.32 13.41 0.15
C VAL A 3 4.60 14.14 -0.21
N ALA A 4 5.09 15.04 0.65
CA ALA A 4 6.33 15.77 0.42
C ALA A 4 7.53 14.81 0.48
N GLU A 5 7.56 13.94 1.50
CA GLU A 5 8.59 12.91 1.64
C GLU A 5 8.60 11.93 0.45
N ALA A 6 7.43 11.47 0.02
CA ALA A 6 7.31 10.60 -1.14
C ALA A 6 7.83 11.27 -2.42
N ARG A 7 7.51 12.56 -2.61
CA ARG A 7 8.01 13.34 -3.76
C ARG A 7 9.52 13.54 -3.71
N GLU A 8 10.09 13.79 -2.54
CA GLU A 8 11.54 13.92 -2.35
C GLU A 8 12.27 12.62 -2.69
N ARG A 9 11.74 11.49 -2.21
CA ARG A 9 12.39 10.18 -2.34
C ARG A 9 12.16 9.48 -3.67
N LEU A 10 10.95 9.60 -4.23
CA LEU A 10 10.51 8.85 -5.41
C LEU A 10 10.41 9.72 -6.67
N GLY A 11 10.62 11.02 -6.53
CA GLY A 11 10.41 11.98 -7.60
C GLY A 11 8.93 12.28 -7.86
N PRO A 12 8.63 13.22 -8.79
CA PRO A 12 7.25 13.57 -9.13
C PRO A 12 6.48 12.41 -9.78
N LEU A 13 5.17 12.37 -9.55
CA LEU A 13 4.30 11.37 -10.17
C LEU A 13 4.22 11.56 -11.69
N LEU A 14 4.35 10.45 -12.41
CA LEU A 14 3.93 10.34 -13.81
C LEU A 14 2.39 10.28 -13.88
N PRO A 15 1.80 10.55 -15.07
CA PRO A 15 0.37 10.32 -15.29
C PRO A 15 -0.06 8.91 -14.83
N ASP A 16 -1.28 8.82 -14.29
CA ASP A 16 -1.89 7.59 -13.77
C ASP A 16 -1.16 6.87 -12.63
N ARG A 17 -0.09 7.44 -12.06
CA ARG A 17 0.56 6.93 -10.87
C ARG A 17 0.11 7.65 -9.59
N LYS A 18 0.23 6.96 -8.47
CA LYS A 18 -0.01 7.50 -7.11
C LYS A 18 1.14 7.11 -6.19
N TYR A 19 1.41 7.96 -5.20
CA TYR A 19 2.21 7.55 -4.06
C TYR A 19 1.36 6.65 -3.17
N CYS A 20 1.94 5.56 -2.70
CA CYS A 20 1.27 4.59 -1.83
C CYS A 20 2.29 3.94 -0.89
N LEU A 21 1.82 3.03 -0.06
CA LEU A 21 2.69 2.16 0.74
C LEU A 21 3.03 0.90 -0.06
N ARG A 22 4.27 0.41 0.07
CA ARG A 22 4.71 -0.87 -0.48
C ARG A 22 4.08 -2.03 0.28
N ILE A 23 4.08 -1.93 1.60
CA ILE A 23 3.34 -2.79 2.53
C ILE A 23 2.11 -2.00 2.99
N PRO A 24 0.88 -2.47 2.74
CA PRO A 24 -0.34 -1.78 3.18
C PRO A 24 -0.40 -1.60 4.71
N GLY A 25 -0.96 -0.47 5.16
CA GLY A 25 -1.12 -0.17 6.58
C GLY A 25 -1.83 -1.27 7.40
N PRO A 26 -2.96 -1.84 6.92
CA PRO A 26 -3.62 -2.96 7.61
C PRO A 26 -2.76 -4.22 7.78
N LEU A 27 -1.70 -4.37 6.98
CA LEU A 27 -0.74 -5.48 7.07
C LEU A 27 0.53 -5.09 7.87
N GLY A 28 0.48 -3.99 8.63
CA GLY A 28 1.59 -3.53 9.46
C GLY A 28 2.62 -2.67 8.71
N GLY A 29 2.29 -2.16 7.53
CA GLY A 29 3.16 -1.26 6.79
C GLY A 29 3.34 0.09 7.48
N GLU A 30 4.60 0.47 7.72
CA GLU A 30 4.94 1.78 8.29
C GLU A 30 4.60 2.92 7.32
N TYR A 31 4.15 4.05 7.86
CA TYR A 31 3.91 5.24 7.06
C TYR A 31 5.21 6.03 6.91
N GLY A 32 5.61 6.28 5.67
CA GLY A 32 6.84 7.02 5.38
C GLY A 32 8.04 6.12 5.07
N GLY A 33 9.21 6.73 5.01
CA GLY A 33 10.50 6.06 4.86
C GLY A 33 10.59 5.16 3.62
N ASP A 34 11.19 3.99 3.82
CA ASP A 34 11.44 3.00 2.77
C ASP A 34 10.18 2.27 2.32
N ASN A 35 9.07 2.42 3.05
CA ASN A 35 7.78 1.83 2.70
C ASN A 35 7.00 2.70 1.71
N LEU A 36 7.45 3.90 1.38
CA LEU A 36 6.85 4.70 0.31
C LEU A 36 7.16 4.10 -1.07
N ALA A 37 6.14 4.02 -1.92
CA ALA A 37 6.24 3.50 -3.27
C ALA A 37 5.37 4.30 -4.26
N THR A 38 5.50 3.96 -5.55
CA THR A 38 4.58 4.44 -6.59
C THR A 38 4.02 3.28 -7.40
N LEU A 39 2.73 3.35 -7.69
CA LEU A 39 1.98 2.32 -8.42
C LEU A 39 0.95 2.98 -9.34
N SER A 40 0.45 2.28 -10.36
CA SER A 40 -0.67 2.82 -11.15
C SER A 40 -1.95 2.88 -10.30
N LEU A 41 -2.85 3.82 -10.62
CA LEU A 41 -4.13 3.94 -9.90
C LEU A 41 -4.96 2.65 -10.03
N HIS A 42 -4.97 2.03 -11.21
CA HIS A 42 -5.70 0.79 -11.45
C HIS A 42 -5.18 -0.36 -10.58
N GLU A 43 -3.88 -0.60 -10.56
CA GLU A 43 -3.28 -1.65 -9.71
C GLU A 43 -3.51 -1.35 -8.23
N LEU A 44 -3.46 -0.07 -7.83
CA LEU A 44 -3.61 0.32 -6.42
C LEU A 44 -5.02 -0.03 -5.95
N ILE A 45 -6.04 0.33 -6.71
CA ILE A 45 -7.43 0.01 -6.41
C ILE A 45 -7.64 -1.51 -6.41
N SER A 46 -7.10 -2.23 -7.40
CA SER A 46 -7.24 -3.68 -7.52
C SER A 46 -6.64 -4.42 -6.32
N VAL A 47 -5.38 -4.13 -5.98
CA VAL A 47 -4.67 -4.78 -4.86
C VAL A 47 -5.29 -4.40 -3.53
N SER A 48 -5.56 -3.12 -3.28
CA SER A 48 -6.18 -2.68 -2.03
C SER A 48 -7.57 -3.30 -1.85
N GLY A 49 -8.38 -3.38 -2.90
CA GLY A 49 -9.70 -4.01 -2.84
C GLY A 49 -9.62 -5.53 -2.58
N HIS A 50 -8.65 -6.21 -3.20
CA HIS A 50 -8.45 -7.64 -2.97
C HIS A 50 -8.01 -7.93 -1.53
N ILE A 51 -7.08 -7.15 -0.99
CA ILE A 51 -6.62 -7.28 0.40
C ILE A 51 -7.77 -6.97 1.36
N ALA A 52 -8.50 -5.86 1.14
CA ALA A 52 -9.62 -5.47 1.98
C ALA A 52 -10.66 -6.59 2.10
N ARG A 53 -11.00 -7.26 0.99
CA ARG A 53 -11.92 -8.41 0.99
C ARG A 53 -11.38 -9.61 1.76
N GLN A 54 -10.08 -9.91 1.66
CA GLN A 54 -9.49 -11.03 2.41
C GLN A 54 -9.50 -10.82 3.93
N ILE A 55 -9.49 -9.57 4.39
CA ILE A 55 -9.43 -9.23 5.81
C ILE A 55 -10.72 -8.62 6.36
N GLU A 56 -11.82 -8.61 5.59
CA GLU A 56 -13.03 -7.83 5.91
C GLU A 56 -13.71 -8.25 7.23
N ASP A 57 -13.60 -9.53 7.57
CA ASP A 57 -14.19 -10.11 8.79
C ASP A 57 -13.18 -10.25 9.95
N LEU A 58 -11.94 -9.78 9.76
CA LEU A 58 -10.93 -9.88 10.81
C LEU A 58 -11.11 -8.76 11.84
N PRO A 59 -11.09 -9.08 13.15
CA PRO A 59 -11.08 -8.05 14.17
C PRO A 59 -9.76 -7.27 14.15
N ASP A 60 -9.80 -6.05 14.68
CA ASP A 60 -8.58 -5.26 14.87
C ASP A 60 -7.53 -6.02 15.68
N GLY A 61 -6.28 -5.99 15.20
CA GLY A 61 -5.16 -6.70 15.80
C GLY A 61 -5.05 -8.19 15.46
N ALA A 62 -5.96 -8.72 14.63
CA ALA A 62 -5.86 -10.09 14.12
C ALA A 62 -4.49 -10.34 13.45
N GLN A 63 -3.95 -11.53 13.68
CA GLN A 63 -2.71 -11.97 13.05
C GLN A 63 -3.03 -12.65 11.72
N VAL A 64 -2.30 -12.29 10.66
CA VAL A 64 -2.46 -12.86 9.33
C VAL A 64 -1.15 -13.48 8.84
N VAL A 65 -1.25 -14.52 8.01
CA VAL A 65 -0.11 -15.13 7.33
C VAL A 65 -0.25 -14.91 5.84
N LEU A 66 0.72 -14.20 5.24
CA LEU A 66 0.80 -14.05 3.80
C LEU A 66 1.19 -15.39 3.16
N LYS A 67 0.39 -15.83 2.18
CA LYS A 67 0.67 -16.99 1.34
C LYS A 67 0.76 -16.54 -0.10
N VAL A 68 1.87 -16.86 -0.76
CA VAL A 68 1.99 -16.68 -2.21
C VAL A 68 1.25 -17.84 -2.87
N VAL A 69 0.29 -17.52 -3.73
CA VAL A 69 -0.52 -18.49 -4.48
C VAL A 69 -0.35 -18.18 -5.97
N ASP A 70 0.04 -19.19 -6.75
CA ASP A 70 0.23 -19.11 -8.21
C ASP A 70 -1.09 -19.25 -8.98
#